data_AF-W8VW83-F1
#
_entry.id   AF-W8VW83-F1
#
_cell.length_a   1.000
_cell.length_b   1.000
_cell.length_c   1.000
_cell.angle_alpha   90.00
_cell.angle_beta   90.00
_cell.angle_gamma   90.00
#
_symmetry.space_group_name_H-M   'P 1'
#
loop_
_entity.id
_entity.type
_entity.pdbx_description
1 polymer ?
#
loop_
_entity_poly.entity_id
_entity_poly.type
_entity_poly.pdbx_seq_one_letter_code
_entity_poly.pdbx_strand_id
1 'polypeptide(L)'
;MVCLGIAAMAIIMFVAMRGMYQNKRKNIAIVLGSIVLFVGALGLVRDQKSTVGDVLWMKAMIPHHSIAILTSERADIEDPEVKKLAEEIIKAQRREIAEMKEMIERLENE
;
A
#
# COMPACT_ATOMS: atom_id res chain seq x y z
N MET A 1 0.60 5.05 0.96
CA MET A 1 -0.57 5.49 1.76
C MET A 1 -0.23 5.98 3.17
N VAL A 2 0.66 5.31 3.91
CA VAL A 2 1.04 5.70 5.29
C VAL A 2 1.44 7.18 5.42
N CYS A 3 2.30 7.70 4.51
CA CYS A 3 2.72 9.11 4.56
C CYS A 3 1.56 10.10 4.44
N LEU A 4 0.53 9.80 3.65
CA LEU A 4 -0.67 10.64 3.54
C LEU A 4 -1.43 10.68 4.86
N GLY A 5 -1.61 9.51 5.50
CA GLY A 5 -2.28 9.39 6.79
C GLY A 5 -1.53 10.13 7.90
N ILE A 6 -0.21 9.96 7.99
CA ILE A 6 0.64 10.65 8.97
C ILE A 6 0.58 12.16 8.77
N ALA A 7 0.72 12.64 7.53
CA ALA A 7 0.70 14.06 7.22
C ALA A 7 -0.67 14.70 7.53
N ALA A 8 -1.77 14.03 7.17
CA ALA A 8 -3.12 14.50 7.48
C ALA A 8 -3.37 14.51 9.00
N MET A 9 -3.00 13.43 9.68
CA MET A 9 -3.18 13.30 11.13
C MET A 9 -2.38 14.36 11.90
N ALA A 10 -1.15 14.67 11.49
CA ALA A 10 -0.34 15.71 12.10
C ALA A 10 -1.04 17.08 12.05
N ILE A 11 -1.72 17.42 10.95
CA ILE A 11 -2.50 18.66 10.83
C ILE A 11 -3.75 18.60 11.72
N ILE A 12 -4.47 17.49 11.74
CA ILE A 12 -5.65 17.31 12.60
C ILE A 12 -5.28 17.48 14.07
N MET A 13 -4.23 16.81 14.54
CA MET A 13 -3.73 16.91 15.92
C MET A 13 -3.30 18.35 16.25
N PHE A 14 -2.59 19.00 15.33
CA PHE A 14 -2.17 20.38 15.51
C PHE A 14 -3.36 21.34 15.71
N VAL A 15 -4.44 21.15 14.93
CA VAL A 15 -5.66 21.97 15.04
C VAL A 15 -6.43 21.64 16.32
N ALA A 16 -6.61 20.35 16.64
CA ALA A 16 -7.37 19.91 17.80
C ALA A 16 -6.70 20.27 19.14
N MET A 17 -5.37 20.25 19.19
CA MET A 17 -4.57 20.47 20.41
C MET A 17 -3.80 21.79 20.36
N ARG A 18 -4.34 22.81 19.68
CA ARG A 18 -3.65 24.08 19.38
C ARG A 18 -3.07 24.78 20.62
N GLY A 19 -3.74 24.66 21.78
CA GLY A 19 -3.32 25.26 23.05
C GLY A 19 -2.06 24.63 23.67
N MET A 20 -1.65 23.43 23.25
CA MET A 20 -0.41 22.79 23.74
C MET A 20 0.83 23.22 22.94
N TYR A 21 0.65 23.74 21.74
CA TYR A 21 1.71 24.07 20.80
C TYR A 21 2.13 25.55 20.91
N GLN A 22 2.96 25.86 21.91
CA GLN A 22 3.34 27.24 22.24
C GLN A 22 4.41 27.85 21.31
N ASN A 23 5.27 27.03 20.69
CA ASN A 23 6.37 27.51 19.86
C ASN A 23 5.95 27.69 18.39
N LYS A 24 5.68 28.95 17.99
CA LYS A 24 5.24 29.30 16.63
C LYS A 24 6.17 28.78 15.53
N ARG A 25 7.49 28.78 15.72
CA ARG A 25 8.44 28.30 14.69
C ARG A 25 8.32 26.79 14.46
N LYS A 26 8.25 26.01 15.53
CA LYS A 26 8.06 24.54 15.43
C LYS A 26 6.72 24.20 14.81
N ASN A 27 5.67 24.93 15.16
CA ASN A 27 4.32 24.73 14.62
C ASN A 27 4.29 24.95 13.10
N ILE A 28 4.87 26.05 12.63
CA ILE A 28 4.98 26.36 11.20
C ILE A 28 5.77 25.25 10.50
N ALA A 29 6.88 24.79 11.09
CA ALA A 29 7.68 23.72 10.52
C ALA A 29 6.88 22.40 10.38
N ILE A 30 6.10 22.03 11.40
CA ILE A 30 5.25 20.83 11.38
C ILE A 30 4.18 20.95 10.29
N VAL A 31 3.47 22.07 10.23
CA VAL A 31 2.38 22.28 9.25
C VAL A 31 2.92 22.29 7.83
N LEU A 32 3.96 23.07 7.54
CA LEU A 32 4.56 23.12 6.20
C LEU A 32 5.16 21.78 5.80
N GLY A 33 5.89 21.11 6.70
CA GLY A 33 6.44 19.79 6.47
C GLY A 33 5.35 18.76 6.16
N SER A 34 4.23 18.80 6.88
CA SER A 34 3.08 17.92 6.64
C SER A 34 2.43 18.18 5.29
N ILE A 35 2.24 19.45 4.90
CA ILE A 35 1.67 19.81 3.59
C ILE A 35 2.60 19.32 2.46
N VAL A 36 3.89 19.58 2.56
CA VAL A 36 4.87 19.14 1.54
C VAL A 36 4.89 17.62 1.44
N LEU A 37 4.95 16.92 2.57
CA LEU A 37 4.90 15.45 2.60
C LEU A 37 3.60 14.91 1.99
N PHE A 38 2.46 15.52 2.30
CA PHE A 38 1.17 15.11 1.76
C PHE A 38 1.09 15.30 0.26
N VAL A 39 1.40 16.50 -0.24
CA VAL A 39 1.32 16.82 -1.68
C VAL A 39 2.33 15.98 -2.47
N GLY A 40 3.55 15.83 -1.98
CA GLY A 40 4.56 14.98 -2.60
C GLY A 40 4.14 13.51 -2.66
N ALA A 41 3.70 12.95 -1.53
CA ALA A 41 3.22 11.56 -1.49
C ALA A 41 1.97 11.35 -2.37
N LEU A 42 1.05 12.33 -2.41
CA LEU A 42 -0.14 12.25 -3.25
C LEU A 42 0.22 12.28 -4.73
N GLY A 43 1.14 13.16 -5.12
CA GLY A 43 1.66 13.23 -6.48
C GLY A 43 2.28 11.92 -6.92
N LEU A 44 3.18 11.34 -6.11
CA LEU A 44 3.83 10.05 -6.42
C LEU A 44 2.83 8.89 -6.51
N VAL A 45 1.83 8.84 -5.61
CA VAL A 45 0.78 7.80 -5.68
C VAL A 45 -0.12 7.99 -6.90
N ARG A 46 -0.30 9.21 -7.39
CA ARG A 46 -1.07 9.47 -8.62
C ARG A 46 -0.26 9.19 -9.88
N ASP A 47 1.06 9.32 -9.83
CA ASP A 47 1.95 9.10 -10.96
C ASP A 47 2.69 7.76 -10.87
N GLN A 48 1.93 6.67 -10.74
CA GLN A 48 2.49 5.32 -10.75
C GLN A 48 3.04 4.94 -12.13
N LYS A 49 2.48 5.51 -13.21
CA LYS A 49 2.89 5.22 -14.59
C LYS A 49 4.37 5.55 -14.83
N SER A 50 4.87 6.65 -14.29
CA SER A 50 6.26 7.09 -14.52
C SER A 50 7.27 6.43 -13.57
N THR A 51 6.80 5.92 -12.41
CA THR A 51 7.65 5.46 -11.31
C THR A 51 7.62 3.95 -11.09
N VAL A 52 6.63 3.24 -11.63
CA VAL A 52 6.44 1.80 -11.44
C VAL A 52 6.50 1.07 -12.79
N GLY A 53 7.62 0.41 -13.05
CA GLY A 53 7.79 -0.49 -14.20
C GLY A 53 7.42 -1.95 -13.87
N ASP A 54 7.44 -2.81 -14.89
CA ASP A 54 6.96 -4.20 -14.85
C ASP A 54 7.54 -5.02 -13.69
N VAL A 55 8.86 -5.03 -13.53
CA VAL A 55 9.53 -5.79 -12.46
C VAL A 55 9.12 -5.30 -11.08
N LEU A 56 9.05 -3.98 -10.88
CA LEU A 56 8.67 -3.41 -9.59
C LEU A 56 7.20 -3.71 -9.27
N TRP A 57 6.33 -3.66 -10.28
CA TRP A 57 4.93 -4.02 -10.16
C TRP A 57 4.77 -5.49 -9.74
N MET A 58 5.44 -6.42 -10.43
CA MET A 58 5.36 -7.86 -10.11
C MET A 58 5.92 -8.17 -8.72
N LYS A 59 7.06 -7.57 -8.34
CA LYS A 59 7.63 -7.71 -7.00
C LYS A 59 6.69 -7.21 -5.90
N ALA A 60 5.88 -6.18 -6.17
CA ALA A 60 4.86 -5.70 -5.25
C ALA A 60 3.59 -6.57 -5.23
N MET A 61 3.22 -7.18 -6.36
CA MET A 61 2.02 -8.03 -6.46
C MET A 61 2.20 -9.41 -5.85
N ILE A 62 3.38 -10.02 -5.90
CA ILE A 62 3.65 -11.30 -5.23
C ILE A 62 3.23 -11.31 -3.74
N PRO A 63 3.67 -10.35 -2.89
CA PRO A 63 3.24 -10.31 -1.50
C PRO A 63 1.77 -9.91 -1.34
N HIS A 64 1.22 -9.05 -2.20
CA HIS A 64 -0.21 -8.72 -2.20
C HIS A 64 -1.06 -9.98 -2.39
N HIS A 65 -0.74 -10.78 -3.41
CA HIS A 65 -1.38 -12.06 -3.69
C HIS A 65 -1.20 -13.07 -2.55
N SER A 66 -0.01 -13.10 -1.95
CA SER A 66 0.28 -14.01 -0.83
C SER A 66 -0.60 -13.71 0.39
N ILE A 67 -0.95 -12.45 0.64
CA ILE A 67 -1.89 -12.08 1.71
C ILE A 67 -3.30 -12.60 1.41
N ALA A 68 -3.75 -12.53 0.15
CA ALA A 68 -5.06 -13.06 -0.24
C ALA A 68 -5.14 -14.59 -0.04
N ILE A 69 -4.08 -15.31 -0.39
CA ILE A 69 -3.95 -16.75 -0.12
C ILE A 69 -4.01 -17.01 1.40
N LEU A 70 -3.15 -16.35 2.18
CA LEU A 70 -3.10 -16.53 3.65
C LEU A 70 -4.43 -16.21 4.34
N THR A 71 -5.13 -15.18 3.88
CA THR A 71 -6.43 -14.77 4.42
C THR A 71 -7.49 -15.82 4.10
N SER A 72 -7.50 -16.31 2.86
CA SER A 72 -8.44 -17.34 2.41
C SER A 72 -8.20 -18.69 3.12
N GLU A 73 -6.94 -19.07 3.35
CA GLU A 73 -6.57 -20.31 4.05
C GLU A 73 -6.89 -20.28 5.56
N ARG A 74 -6.97 -19.09 6.16
CA ARG A 74 -7.19 -18.92 7.62
C ARG A 74 -8.62 -18.54 7.98
N ALA A 75 -9.44 -18.17 7.01
CA ALA A 75 -10.81 -17.77 7.25
C ALA A 75 -11.67 -19.00 7.59
N ASP A 76 -12.49 -18.87 8.63
CA ASP A 76 -13.46 -19.88 9.05
C ASP A 76 -14.75 -19.71 8.24
N ILE A 77 -14.73 -20.20 7.00
CA ILE A 77 -15.81 -20.01 6.01
C ILE A 77 -16.74 -21.23 6.03
N GLU A 78 -17.97 -21.01 6.50
CA GLU A 78 -19.02 -22.04 6.59
C GLU A 78 -19.88 -22.14 5.33
N ASP A 79 -20.11 -21.02 4.64
CA ASP A 79 -20.96 -21.01 3.45
C ASP A 79 -20.27 -21.75 2.27
N PRO A 80 -20.92 -22.76 1.65
CA PRO A 80 -20.31 -23.56 0.60
C PRO A 80 -19.93 -22.75 -0.66
N GLU A 81 -20.70 -21.73 -1.02
CA GLU A 81 -20.42 -20.89 -2.18
C GLU A 81 -19.22 -19.99 -1.91
N VAL A 82 -19.14 -19.40 -0.72
CA VAL A 82 -18.00 -18.59 -0.30
C VAL A 82 -16.72 -19.43 -0.16
N LYS A 83 -16.83 -20.68 0.32
CA LYS A 83 -15.68 -21.59 0.42
C LYS A 83 -15.11 -21.93 -0.96
N LYS A 84 -15.99 -22.21 -1.91
CA LYS A 84 -15.59 -22.46 -3.30
C LYS A 84 -14.88 -21.23 -3.89
N LEU A 85 -15.41 -20.03 -3.65
CA LEU A 85 -14.75 -18.79 -4.08
C LEU A 85 -13.35 -18.63 -3.47
N ALA A 86 -13.19 -18.91 -2.17
CA ALA A 86 -11.89 -18.84 -1.50
C ALA A 86 -10.86 -19.83 -2.10
N GLU A 87 -11.28 -21.06 -2.40
CA GLU A 87 -10.44 -22.05 -3.07
C GLU A 87 -10.03 -21.61 -4.49
N GLU A 88 -10.96 -21.03 -5.25
CA GLU A 88 -10.70 -20.48 -6.58
C GLU A 88 -9.70 -19.31 -6.53
N ILE A 89 -9.85 -18.41 -5.56
CA ILE A 89 -8.90 -17.31 -5.31
C ILE A 89 -7.51 -17.88 -5.02
N ILE A 90 -7.38 -18.83 -4.09
CA ILE A 90 -6.09 -19.44 -3.75
C ILE A 90 -5.41 -20.03 -4.99
N LYS A 91 -6.16 -20.79 -5.80
CA LYS A 91 -5.64 -21.42 -7.01
C LYS A 91 -5.16 -20.39 -8.04
N ALA A 92 -5.97 -19.37 -8.30
CA ALA A 92 -5.62 -18.32 -9.27
C ALA A 92 -4.37 -17.55 -8.81
N GLN A 93 -4.34 -17.12 -7.55
CA GLN A 93 -3.27 -16.29 -6.99
C GLN A 93 -1.94 -17.06 -6.93
N ARG A 94 -1.96 -18.37 -6.65
CA ARG A 94 -0.74 -19.21 -6.70
C ARG A 94 -0.18 -19.34 -8.12
N ARG A 95 -1.05 -19.49 -9.13
CA ARG A 95 -0.63 -19.52 -10.55
C ARG A 95 -0.02 -18.18 -10.96
N GLU A 96 -0.69 -17.07 -10.64
CA GLU A 96 -0.23 -15.72 -10.97
C GLU A 96 1.12 -15.40 -10.30
N ILE A 97 1.35 -15.85 -9.05
CA ILE A 97 2.66 -15.73 -8.41
C ILE A 97 3.75 -16.48 -9.18
N ALA A 98 3.47 -17.68 -9.70
CA ALA A 98 4.44 -18.44 -10.48
C ALA A 98 4.77 -17.72 -11.80
N GLU A 99 3.75 -17.26 -12.53
CA GLU A 99 3.90 -16.49 -13.77
C GLU A 99 4.73 -15.20 -13.53
N MET A 100 4.44 -14.46 -12.46
CA MET A 100 5.21 -13.25 -12.11
C MET A 100 6.67 -13.55 -11.80
N LYS A 101 6.97 -14.66 -11.11
CA LYS A 101 8.36 -15.05 -10.80
C LYS A 101 9.15 -15.38 -12.06
N GLU A 102 8.55 -16.14 -12.98
CA GLU A 102 9.16 -16.47 -14.27
C GLU A 102 9.40 -15.21 -15.11
N MET A 103 8.44 -14.29 -15.17
CA MET A 103 8.59 -13.02 -15.88
C MET A 103 9.66 -12.10 -15.26
N ILE A 104 9.77 -12.05 -13.92
CA ILE A 104 10.85 -11.31 -13.25
C ILE A 104 12.20 -11.90 -13.63
N GLU A 105 12.37 -13.22 -13.54
CA GLU A 105 13.63 -13.88 -13.90
C GLU A 105 14.01 -13.61 -15.35
N ARG A 106 13.05 -13.68 -16.28
CA ARG A 106 13.30 -13.36 -17.68
C ARG A 106 13.76 -11.91 -17.86
N LEU A 107 13.05 -10.94 -17.28
CA LEU A 107 13.35 -9.51 -17.45
C LEU A 107 14.62 -9.05 -16.72
N GLU A 108 15.06 -9.74 -15.66
CA GLU A 108 16.30 -9.43 -14.95
C GLU A 108 17.55 -10.03 -15.61
N ASN A 109 17.38 -11.01 -16.49
CA ASN A 109 18.45 -11.68 -17.24
C ASN A 109 18.58 -11.18 -18.70
N GLU A 110 17.72 -10.25 -19.12
CA GLU A 110 17.81 -9.50 -20.39
C GLU A 110 18.75 -8.29 -20.26
#